data_AF-A0AAW0IGI2-F1
#
_entry.id   AF-A0AAW0IGI2-F1
#
_cell.length_a   1.000
_cell.length_b   1.000
_cell.length_c   1.000
_cell.angle_alpha   90.00
_cell.angle_beta   90.00
_cell.angle_gamma   90.00
#
_symmetry.space_group_name_H-M   'P 1'
#
loop_
_entity.id
_entity.type
_entity.pdbx_description
1 polymer ?
#
loop_
_entity_poly.entity_id
_entity_poly.type
_entity_poly.pdbx_seq_one_letter_code
_entity_poly.pdbx_strand_id
1 'polypeptide(L)' 'MEKSKVLVVGGTGYIGKRIVKASLAQGHITYVLQRREMGLDIDKIQMLLSFKKQGARLIQGYNFLD' A
#
# COMPACT_ATOMS: atom_id res chain seq x y z
N MET A 1 16.48 -16.85 -2.48
CA MET A 1 15.07 -16.72 -2.89
C MET A 1 14.90 -15.37 -3.56
N GLU A 2 14.45 -15.35 -4.81
CA GLU A 2 14.26 -14.10 -5.57
C GLU A 2 13.15 -13.26 -4.94
N LYS A 3 13.30 -11.93 -4.95
CA LYS A 3 12.29 -11.02 -4.38
C LYS A 3 11.21 -10.73 -5.41
N SER A 4 9.99 -11.18 -5.13
CA SER A 4 8.82 -10.90 -5.97
C SER A 4 8.44 -9.42 -5.97
N LYS A 5 7.73 -9.00 -7.03
CA LYS A 5 6.96 -7.75 -7.07
C LYS A 5 5.56 -8.03 -6.54
N VAL A 6 5.14 -7.28 -5.52
CA VAL A 6 3.85 -7.49 -4.83
C VAL A 6 3.01 -6.23 -4.97
N LEU A 7 1.77 -6.36 -5.44
CA LEU A 7 0.76 -5.30 -5.40
C LEU A 7 -0.24 -5.61 -4.29
N VAL A 8 -0.43 -4.66 -3.37
CA VAL A 8 -1.45 -4.76 -2.32
C VAL A 8 -2.60 -3.79 -2.63
N VAL A 9 -3.77 -4.35 -2.93
CA VAL A 9 -5.04 -3.62 -3.01
C VAL A 9 -5.69 -3.61 -1.62
N GLY A 10 -6.18 -2.46 -1.17
CA GLY A 10 -6.70 -2.30 0.20
C GLY A 10 -5.60 -2.26 1.28
N GLY A 11 -4.39 -1.80 0.94
CA GLY A 11 -3.23 -1.79 1.84
C GLY A 11 -3.39 -0.97 3.12
N THR A 12 -4.40 -0.09 3.20
CA THR A 12 -4.74 0.68 4.42
C THR A 12 -5.79 0.00 5.30
N GLY A 13 -6.36 -1.12 4.86
CA GLY A 13 -7.31 -1.91 5.65
C GLY A 13 -6.67 -2.66 6.82
N TYR A 14 -7.49 -3.24 7.69
CA TYR A 14 -7.05 -3.91 8.92
C TYR A 14 -5.98 -4.99 8.69
N ILE A 15 -6.18 -5.86 7.70
CA ILE A 15 -5.21 -6.88 7.30
C ILE A 15 -4.18 -6.33 6.33
N GLY A 16 -4.61 -5.50 5.36
CA GLY A 16 -3.74 -4.93 4.33
C GLY A 16 -2.50 -4.27 4.90
N LYS A 17 -2.63 -3.51 5.99
CA LYS A 17 -1.48 -2.84 6.63
C LYS A 17 -0.42 -3.80 7.16
N ARG A 18 -0.82 -4.99 7.59
CA ARG A 18 0.10 -6.04 8.08
C ARG A 18 0.80 -6.71 6.90
N ILE A 19 0.09 -6.94 5.80
CA ILE A 19 0.65 -7.51 4.57
C ILE A 19 1.70 -6.58 3.98
N VAL A 20 1.43 -5.27 3.88
CA VAL A 20 2.41 -4.30 3.36
C VAL A 20 3.70 -4.32 4.20
N LYS A 21 3.58 -4.26 5.53
CA LYS A 21 4.74 -4.30 6.44
C LYS A 21 5.55 -5.59 6.29
N ALA A 22 4.90 -6.74 6.24
CA ALA A 22 5.58 -8.02 6.07
C ALA A 22 6.28 -8.12 4.71
N SER A 23 5.63 -7.65 3.63
CA SER A 23 6.20 -7.65 2.28
C SER A 23 7.49 -6.80 2.21
N LEU A 24 7.44 -5.59 2.81
CA LEU A 24 8.60 -4.71 2.93
C LEU A 24 9.72 -5.31 3.80
N ALA A 25 9.38 -5.88 4.96
CA ALA A 25 10.36 -6.50 5.86
C ALA A 25 11.06 -7.72 5.22
N GLN A 26 10.34 -8.44 4.36
CA GLN A 26 10.89 -9.52 3.55
C GLN A 26 11.65 -9.01 2.31
N GLY A 27 11.77 -7.71 2.08
CA GLY A 27 12.54 -7.12 0.99
C GLY A 27 11.91 -7.26 -0.39
N HIS A 28 10.59 -7.47 -0.48
CA HIS A 28 9.88 -7.47 -1.76
C HIS A 28 9.70 -6.06 -2.32
N ILE A 29 9.73 -5.93 -3.64
CA ILE A 29 9.31 -4.69 -4.29
C ILE A 29 7.80 -4.55 -4.07
N THR A 30 7.41 -3.66 -3.17
CA THR A 30 6.04 -3.57 -2.69
C THR A 30 5.34 -2.35 -3.28
N TYR A 31 4.25 -2.59 -3.99
CA TYR A 31 3.35 -1.59 -4.52
C TYR A 31 2.07 -1.54 -3.67
N VAL A 32 1.58 -0.34 -3.38
CA VAL A 32 0.32 -0.13 -2.65
C VAL A 32 -0.61 0.70 -3.50
N LEU A 33 -1.81 0.17 -3.77
CA LEU A 33 -2.82 0.89 -4.53
C LEU A 33 -3.44 1.98 -3.65
N GLN A 34 -3.39 3.24 -4.13
CA GLN A 34 -4.09 4.37 -3.55
C GLN A 34 -5.24 4.83 -4.46
N ARG A 35 -6.43 5.03 -3.90
CA ARG A 35 -7.59 5.63 -4.57
C ARG A 35 -7.49 7.15 -4.64
N ARG A 36 -8.06 7.76 -5.69
CA ARG A 36 -8.02 9.21 -5.96
C ARG A 36 -8.71 10.04 -4.86
N GLU A 37 -9.85 9.58 -4.36
CA GLU A 37 -10.71 10.35 -3.42
C GLU A 37 -10.33 10.18 -1.95
N MET A 38 -9.08 9.78 -1.64
CA MET A 38 -8.65 9.58 -0.25
C MET A 38 -8.49 10.86 0.57
N GLY A 39 -8.68 12.03 -0.03
CA GLY A 39 -8.50 13.35 0.60
C GLY A 39 -9.31 13.59 1.87
N LEU A 40 -10.33 12.77 2.13
CA LEU A 40 -11.21 12.87 3.30
C LEU A 40 -10.76 12.02 4.51
N ASP A 41 -9.77 11.12 4.34
CA ASP A 41 -9.34 10.19 5.39
C ASP A 41 -7.85 10.38 5.73
N ILE A 42 -7.61 11.29 6.68
CA ILE A 42 -6.26 11.70 7.12
C ILE A 42 -5.46 10.49 7.63
N ASP A 43 -6.09 9.56 8.35
CA ASP A 43 -5.43 8.39 8.90
C ASP A 43 -4.92 7.46 7.79
N LYS A 44 -5.72 7.24 6.75
CA LYS A 44 -5.30 6.47 5.57
C LYS A 44 -4.18 7.16 4.81
N ILE A 45 -4.22 8.49 4.68
CA ILE A 45 -3.13 9.26 4.04
C ILE A 45 -1.83 9.13 4.83
N GLN A 46 -1.86 9.35 6.15
CA GLN A 46 -0.68 9.21 7.01
C GLN A 46 -0.10 7.80 6.93
N MET A 47 -0.95 6.77 6.89
CA MET A 47 -0.52 5.39 6.73
C MET A 47 0.18 5.15 5.39
N LEU A 48 -0.39 5.62 4.27
CA LEU A 48 0.25 5.51 2.95
C LEU A 48 1.61 6.21 2.91
N LEU A 49 1.71 7.42 3.49
CA LEU A 49 2.97 8.14 3.59
C LEU A 49 3.99 7.37 4.45
N SER A 50 3.55 6.72 5.52
CA SER A 50 4.41 5.85 6.34
C SER A 50 4.95 4.65 5.56
N PHE A 51 4.15 4.06 4.66
CA PHE A 51 4.61 2.96 3.81
C PHE A 51 5.59 3.46 2.74
N LYS A 52 5.32 4.63 2.15
CA LYS A 52 6.25 5.26 1.21
C LYS A 52 7.61 5.52 1.85
N LYS A 53 7.63 6.03 3.09
CA LYS A 53 8.87 6.20 3.88
C LYS A 53 9.62 4.89 4.12
N GLN A 54 8.91 3.76 4.23
CA GLN A 54 9.48 2.41 4.39
C GLN A 54 9.88 1.75 3.06
N GLY A 55 9.72 2.44 1.92
CA GLY A 55 10.14 1.95 0.60
C GLY A 55 9.02 1.41 -0.29
N ALA A 56 7.75 1.53 0.12
CA ALA A 56 6.63 1.17 -0.73
C ALA A 56 6.46 2.14 -1.91
N ARG A 57 6.04 1.61 -3.05
CA ARG A 57 5.70 2.37 -4.26
C ARG A 57 4.19 2.58 -4.30
N LEU A 58 3.74 3.83 -4.14
CA LEU A 58 2.32 4.16 -4.22
C LEU A 58 1.89 4.25 -5.69
N ILE A 59 0.84 3.54 -6.07
CA ILE A 59 0.26 3.56 -7.43
C ILE A 59 -1.18 4.03 -7.33
N GLN A 60 -1.58 4.96 -8.19
CA GLN A 60 -2.95 5.42 -8.24
C GLN A 60 -3.78 4.51 -9.15
N GLY A 61 -4.99 4.15 -8.73
CA GLY A 61 -5.93 3.42 -9.57
C GLY A 61 -7.35 3.41 -9.03
N TYR A 62 -8.26 2.96 -9.89
CA TYR A 62 -9.68 2.83 -9.62
C TYR A 62 -10.00 1.38 -9.27
N ASN A 63 -10.84 1.15 -8.27
CA ASN A 63 -11.46 -0.17 -8.15
C ASN A 63 -12.59 -0.22 -9.17
N PHE A 64 -12.83 -1.39 -9.75
CA PHE A 64 -13.92 -1.63 -10.72
C PHE A 64 -15.34 -1.39 -10.18
N LEU A 65 -15.46 -0.94 -8.93
CA LEU A 65 -16.71 -0.70 -8.21
C LEU A 65 -16.91 0.79 -7.85
N ASP A 66 -15.94 1.65 -8.20
CA ASP A 66 -16.04 3.11 -8.08
C ASP A 66 -16.45 3.72 -9.43
#